data_AF-A0A5J4UT69-F1
#
_entry.id   AF-A0A5J4UT69-F1
#
_cell.length_a   1.000
_cell.length_b   1.000
_cell.length_c   1.000
_cell.angle_alpha   90.00
_cell.angle_beta   90.00
_cell.angle_gamma   90.00
#
_symmetry.space_group_name_H-M   'P 1'
#
loop_
_entity.id
_entity.type
_entity.pdbx_description
1 polymer ?
#
loop_
_entity_poly.entity_id
_entity_poly.type
_entity_poly.pdbx_seq_one_letter_code
_entity_poly.pdbx_strand_id
1 'polypeptide(L)'
;RALESASSICAKVRRDHELSNWVLKEEEICKSDEFGSGYPGDPITKSFLNANFDSILLLPSITRFSWKTVSELGKKMGAYEEGYDKYEEKAGKVDKTQPTLAGMFKKQPYRTNFFIANDLDFI
;
A
#
# COMPACT_ATOMS: atom_id res chain seq x y z
N ARG A 1 -32.94 2.36 -16.70
CA ARG A 1 -32.03 3.41 -17.26
C ARG A 1 -32.14 4.75 -16.53
N ALA A 2 -33.32 5.36 -16.38
CA ALA A 2 -33.44 6.68 -15.71
C ALA A 2 -32.95 6.69 -14.23
N LEU A 3 -33.22 5.63 -13.47
CA LEU A 3 -32.76 5.48 -12.08
C LEU A 3 -31.24 5.42 -11.97
N GLU A 4 -30.57 4.76 -12.91
CA GLU A 4 -29.12 4.59 -12.95
C GLU A 4 -28.41 5.90 -13.31
N SER A 5 -28.95 6.64 -14.28
CA SER A 5 -28.45 7.98 -14.61
C SER A 5 -28.63 8.97 -13.45
N ALA A 6 -29.79 8.94 -12.79
CA ALA A 6 -30.05 9.79 -11.61
C ALA A 6 -29.08 9.45 -10.47
N SER A 7 -28.87 8.16 -10.19
CA SER A 7 -27.91 7.69 -9.18
C SER A 7 -26.48 8.15 -9.48
N SER A 8 -26.03 8.07 -10.74
CA SER A 8 -24.70 8.54 -11.14
C SER A 8 -24.53 10.05 -10.92
N ILE A 9 -25.56 10.85 -11.24
CA ILE A 9 -25.54 12.30 -11.00
C ILE A 9 -25.43 12.58 -9.50
N CYS A 10 -26.29 11.97 -8.69
CA CYS A 10 -26.27 12.14 -7.24
C CYS A 10 -24.90 11.76 -6.64
N ALA A 11 -24.32 10.64 -7.05
CA ALA A 11 -23.02 10.19 -6.56
C ALA A 11 -21.89 11.16 -6.92
N LYS A 12 -21.87 11.68 -8.15
CA LYS A 12 -20.85 12.64 -8.60
C LYS A 12 -20.98 13.97 -7.86
N VAL A 13 -22.19 14.52 -7.80
CA VAL A 13 -22.46 15.81 -7.11
C VAL A 13 -22.11 15.70 -5.63
N ARG A 14 -22.50 14.60 -4.96
CA ARG A 14 -22.16 14.39 -3.55
C ARG A 14 -20.64 14.36 -3.37
N ARG A 15 -19.93 13.54 -4.16
CA ARG A 15 -18.47 13.40 -4.11
C ARG A 15 -17.77 14.75 -4.31
N ASP A 16 -18.14 15.50 -5.34
CA ASP A 16 -17.54 16.81 -5.63
C ASP A 16 -17.78 17.79 -4.48
N HIS A 17 -18.97 17.75 -3.87
CA HIS A 17 -19.30 18.56 -2.71
C HIS A 17 -18.56 18.16 -1.42
N GLU A 18 -18.25 16.86 -1.21
CA GLU A 18 -17.41 16.46 -0.06
C GLU A 18 -15.97 16.91 -0.27
N LEU A 19 -15.44 16.72 -1.48
CA LEU A 19 -14.06 17.08 -1.82
C LEU A 19 -13.82 18.59 -1.77
N SER A 20 -14.77 19.42 -2.20
CA SER A 20 -14.63 20.88 -2.15
C SER A 20 -14.61 21.45 -0.73
N ASN A 21 -15.22 20.73 0.22
CA ASN A 21 -15.30 21.12 1.63
C ASN A 21 -14.36 20.27 2.50
N TRP A 22 -13.51 19.45 1.88
CA TRP A 22 -12.61 18.58 2.61
C TRP A 22 -11.49 19.41 3.24
N VAL A 23 -11.40 19.35 4.56
CA VAL A 23 -10.36 20.01 5.35
C VAL A 23 -9.39 18.93 5.81
N LEU A 24 -8.11 19.07 5.45
CA LEU A 24 -7.08 18.14 5.89
C LEU A 24 -6.84 18.36 7.39
N LYS A 25 -6.99 17.31 8.20
CA LYS A 25 -6.72 17.45 9.64
C LYS A 25 -5.23 17.60 9.93
N GLU A 26 -4.41 17.17 8.97
CA GLU A 26 -2.96 17.17 8.99
C GLU A 26 -2.37 18.43 8.33
N GLU A 27 -3.10 19.55 8.30
CA GLU A 27 -2.67 20.85 7.73
C GLU A 27 -1.28 21.31 8.22
N GLU A 28 -0.92 21.04 9.49
CA GLU A 28 0.39 21.40 10.03
C GLU A 28 1.56 20.60 9.42
N ILE A 29 1.26 19.43 8.83
CA ILE A 29 2.23 18.47 8.29
C ILE A 29 2.19 18.51 6.75
N CYS A 30 1.04 18.83 6.18
CA CYS A 30 0.86 18.97 4.75
C CYS A 30 1.55 20.23 4.22
N LYS A 31 2.45 20.04 3.25
CA LYS A 31 3.19 21.14 2.59
C LYS A 31 2.40 21.78 1.45
N SER A 32 1.34 21.14 0.96
CA SER A 32 0.51 21.66 -0.12
C SER A 32 -0.96 21.27 0.05
N ASP A 33 -1.86 22.23 -0.09
CA ASP A 33 -3.31 21.98 -0.02
C ASP A 33 -3.92 21.59 -1.38
N GLU A 34 -3.17 21.77 -2.47
CA GLU A 34 -3.65 21.47 -3.82
C GLU A 34 -3.42 19.99 -4.18
N PHE A 35 -4.45 19.16 -3.96
CA PHE A 35 -4.45 17.74 -4.34
C PHE A 35 -4.76 17.48 -5.82
N GLY A 36 -5.20 18.49 -6.57
CA GLY A 36 -5.56 18.37 -7.99
C GLY A 36 -6.82 17.53 -8.21
N SER A 37 -6.85 16.78 -9.32
CA SER A 37 -7.98 15.90 -9.66
C SER A 37 -8.06 14.62 -8.81
N GLY A 38 -6.99 14.27 -8.09
CA GLY A 38 -6.88 13.01 -7.34
C GLY A 38 -6.61 11.77 -8.21
N TYR A 39 -6.47 11.92 -9.53
CA TYR A 39 -6.13 10.81 -10.42
C TYR A 39 -4.62 10.66 -10.63
N PRO A 40 -4.11 9.44 -10.87
CA PRO A 40 -2.67 9.21 -11.07
C PRO A 40 -2.12 9.83 -12.34
N GLY A 41 -2.97 10.20 -13.29
CA GLY A 41 -2.56 10.83 -14.55
C GLY A 41 -2.28 12.33 -14.44
N ASP A 42 -2.76 12.97 -13.37
CA ASP A 42 -2.67 14.41 -13.20
C ASP A 42 -1.31 14.82 -12.60
N PRO A 43 -0.57 15.74 -13.25
CA PRO A 43 0.70 16.22 -12.72
C PRO A 43 0.57 16.90 -11.34
N ILE A 44 -0.56 17.55 -11.04
CA ILE A 44 -0.78 18.22 -9.76
C ILE A 44 -0.89 17.18 -8.64
N THR A 45 -1.71 16.15 -8.84
CA THR A 45 -1.83 15.02 -7.90
C THR A 45 -0.48 14.35 -7.65
N LYS A 46 0.34 14.15 -8.69
CA LYS A 46 1.68 13.57 -8.51
C LYS A 46 2.58 14.50 -7.69
N SER A 47 2.53 15.80 -7.93
CA SER A 47 3.31 16.78 -7.16
C SER A 47 2.89 16.77 -5.69
N PHE A 48 1.58 16.77 -5.41
CA PHE A 48 1.03 16.65 -4.07
C PHE A 48 1.55 15.40 -3.35
N LEU A 49 1.49 14.22 -3.98
CA LEU A 49 1.95 12.98 -3.37
C LEU A 49 3.45 13.00 -3.06
N ASN A 50 4.29 13.59 -3.92
CA ASN A 50 5.72 13.68 -3.67
C ASN A 50 6.07 14.72 -2.60
N ALA A 51 5.35 15.85 -2.56
CA ALA A 51 5.59 16.93 -1.62
C ALA A 51 5.21 16.55 -0.18
N ASN A 52 4.11 15.80 -0.03
CA ASN A 52 3.54 15.41 1.26
C ASN A 52 3.97 14.00 1.73
N PHE A 53 4.95 13.39 1.07
CA PHE A 53 5.47 12.11 1.50
C PHE A 53 6.35 12.27 2.75
N ASP A 54 6.00 11.57 3.82
CA ASP A 54 6.74 11.50 5.08
C ASP A 54 7.23 10.07 5.34
N SER A 55 8.41 9.90 5.94
CA SER A 55 8.96 8.57 6.17
C SER A 55 8.28 7.79 7.29
N ILE A 56 7.59 8.47 8.20
CA ILE A 56 6.91 7.87 9.36
C ILE A 56 5.40 7.83 9.14
N LEU A 57 4.82 8.96 8.72
CA LEU A 57 3.37 9.10 8.51
C LEU A 57 2.92 8.73 7.10
N LEU A 58 3.86 8.51 6.17
CA LEU A 58 3.62 8.19 4.77
C LEU A 58 2.94 9.32 4.02
N LEU A 59 1.61 9.39 4.05
CA LEU A 59 0.81 10.34 3.28
C LEU A 59 -0.43 10.76 4.07
N PRO A 60 -1.03 11.92 3.75
CA PRO A 60 -2.24 12.41 4.42
C PRO A 60 -3.42 11.45 4.25
N SER A 61 -4.34 11.42 5.22
CA SER A 61 -5.46 10.48 5.28
C SER A 61 -6.41 10.50 4.08
N ILE A 62 -6.45 11.59 3.32
CA ILE A 62 -7.20 11.68 2.05
C ILE A 62 -6.69 10.70 0.98
N THR A 63 -5.44 10.24 1.12
CA THR A 63 -4.77 9.40 0.14
C THR A 63 -5.17 7.93 0.29
N ARG A 64 -5.44 7.27 -0.84
CA ARG A 64 -5.79 5.84 -0.85
C ARG A 64 -4.53 4.98 -0.86
N PHE A 65 -4.14 4.45 0.29
CA PHE A 65 -2.96 3.59 0.43
C PHE A 65 -3.02 2.30 -0.39
N SER A 66 -4.23 1.80 -0.68
CA SER A 66 -4.42 0.61 -1.52
C SER A 66 -4.15 0.86 -3.01
N TRP A 67 -3.94 2.11 -3.42
CA TRP A 67 -3.67 2.42 -4.82
C TRP A 67 -2.24 2.09 -5.19
N LYS A 68 -2.09 1.46 -6.36
CA LYS A 68 -0.78 1.05 -6.89
C LYS A 68 0.22 2.21 -6.94
N THR A 69 -0.23 3.40 -7.34
CA THR A 69 0.60 4.61 -7.42
C THR A 69 1.21 5.00 -6.07
N VAL A 70 0.45 4.83 -4.98
CA VAL A 70 0.89 5.13 -3.62
C VAL A 70 1.83 4.05 -3.12
N SER A 71 1.51 2.78 -3.38
CA SER A 71 2.38 1.64 -3.06
C SER A 71 3.73 1.74 -3.77
N GLU A 72 3.74 2.05 -5.07
CA GLU A 72 4.98 2.27 -5.85
C GLU A 72 5.78 3.46 -5.33
N LEU A 73 5.12 4.55 -4.93
CA LEU A 73 5.78 5.70 -4.32
C LEU A 73 6.42 5.33 -2.97
N GLY A 74 5.69 4.61 -2.11
CA GLY A 74 6.20 4.13 -0.82
C GLY A 74 7.40 3.20 -0.96
N LYS A 75 7.39 2.31 -1.96
CA LYS A 75 8.56 1.48 -2.33
C LYS A 75 9.75 2.33 -2.77
N LYS A 76 9.51 3.32 -3.63
CA LYS A 76 10.57 4.22 -4.15
C LYS A 76 11.23 5.03 -3.03
N MET A 77 10.45 5.45 -2.04
CA MET A 77 10.93 6.25 -0.91
C MET A 77 11.46 5.38 0.25
N GLY A 78 11.44 4.06 0.12
CA GLY A 78 11.99 3.12 1.12
C GLY A 78 11.13 2.95 2.38
N ALA A 79 9.85 3.31 2.34
CA ALA A 79 8.96 3.20 3.49
C ALA A 79 8.23 1.84 3.59
N TYR A 80 8.24 1.06 2.50
CA TYR A 80 7.76 -0.32 2.47
C TYR A 80 8.84 -1.24 1.92
N GLU A 81 9.24 -2.23 2.69
CA GLU A 81 9.87 -3.44 2.15
C GLU A 81 8.77 -4.42 1.73
N GLU A 82 9.03 -5.17 0.66
CA GLU A 82 8.07 -6.14 0.13
C GLU A 82 7.90 -7.29 1.13
N GLY A 83 6.92 -7.15 2.03
CA GLY A 83 6.44 -8.27 2.83
C GLY A 83 5.89 -9.34 1.90
N TYR A 84 6.34 -10.59 2.07
CA TYR A 84 5.79 -11.76 1.39
C TYR A 84 4.38 -12.06 1.90
N ASP A 85 3.40 -11.23 1.55
CA ASP A 85 1.99 -11.62 1.70
C ASP A 85 1.68 -12.67 0.63
N LYS A 86 1.90 -13.94 1.00
CA LYS A 86 1.62 -15.15 0.19
C LYS A 86 0.12 -15.40 -0.09
N TYR A 87 -0.69 -14.35 -0.17
CA TYR A 87 -2.12 -14.43 -0.48
C TYR A 87 -2.51 -13.59 -1.71
N GLU A 88 -1.60 -13.45 -2.69
CA GLU A 88 -2.07 -13.36 -4.07
C GLU A 88 -2.72 -14.70 -4.45
N GLU A 89 -4.01 -14.64 -4.73
CA GLU A 89 -4.85 -15.78 -5.07
C GLU A 89 -4.29 -16.54 -6.28
N LYS A 90 -4.28 -17.87 -6.14
CA LYS A 90 -3.52 -18.80 -6.96
C LYS A 90 -3.92 -18.82 -8.44
N ALA A 91 -2.93 -18.72 -9.32
CA ALA A 91 -2.99 -19.26 -10.67
C ALA A 91 -1.74 -20.10 -10.98
N GLY A 92 -1.89 -21.43 -10.92
CA GLY A 92 -1.24 -22.36 -11.87
C GLY A 92 0.16 -22.90 -11.56
N LYS A 93 0.18 -24.20 -11.22
CA LYS A 93 1.25 -25.22 -11.36
C LYS A 93 2.46 -25.18 -10.40
N VAL A 94 2.54 -26.23 -9.56
CA VAL A 94 3.71 -26.60 -8.77
C VAL A 94 4.52 -27.64 -9.54
N ASP A 95 5.66 -27.26 -10.10
CA ASP A 95 6.69 -28.21 -10.55
C ASP A 95 7.52 -28.67 -9.35
N LYS A 96 7.61 -30.00 -9.15
CA LYS A 96 8.27 -30.63 -8.00
C LYS A 96 9.78 -30.80 -8.17
N THR A 97 10.49 -29.85 -8.78
CA THR A 97 11.91 -30.03 -9.13
C THR A 97 12.80 -28.81 -8.84
N GLN A 98 12.49 -28.04 -7.79
CA GLN A 98 13.39 -27.00 -7.31
C GLN A 98 13.94 -27.37 -5.92
N PRO A 99 15.26 -27.32 -5.70
CA PRO A 99 15.84 -27.56 -4.38
C PRO A 99 15.28 -26.53 -3.41
N THR A 100 14.54 -27.01 -2.41
CA THR A 100 14.01 -26.15 -1.35
C THR A 100 15.16 -25.55 -0.55
N LEU A 101 15.01 -24.29 -0.11
CA LEU A 101 15.95 -23.59 0.78
C LEU A 101 16.38 -24.45 1.98
N ALA A 102 15.45 -25.24 2.53
CA ALA A 102 15.67 -26.20 3.61
C ALA A 102 16.70 -27.30 3.30
N GLY A 103 16.88 -27.65 2.03
CA GLY A 103 17.89 -28.61 1.57
C GLY A 103 19.25 -27.97 1.24
N MET A 104 19.31 -26.64 1.11
CA MET A 104 20.54 -25.90 0.77
C MET A 104 21.35 -25.46 1.99
N PHE A 105 20.72 -25.32 3.16
CA PHE A 105 21.42 -24.98 4.40
C PHE A 105 21.73 -26.23 5.22
N LYS A 106 23.03 -26.51 5.31
CA LYS A 106 23.72 -27.59 6.03
C LYS A 106 23.07 -27.94 7.39
N LYS A 107 23.13 -29.23 7.78
CA LYS A 107 22.80 -29.80 9.11
C LYS A 107 22.75 -28.72 10.20
N GLN A 108 21.55 -28.26 10.55
CA GLN A 108 21.36 -27.39 11.69
C GLN A 108 21.69 -28.19 12.96
N PRO A 109 22.37 -27.60 13.97
CA PRO A 109 22.60 -28.27 15.25
C PRO A 109 21.25 -28.66 15.87
N TYR A 110 21.24 -29.75 16.64
CA TYR A 110 20.03 -30.25 17.28
C TYR A 110 19.34 -29.13 18.08
N ARG A 111 18.12 -28.76 17.66
CA ARG A 111 17.27 -27.81 18.39
C ARG A 111 16.40 -28.57 19.37
N THR A 112 16.26 -28.02 20.57
CA THR A 112 15.24 -28.49 21.51
C THR A 112 13.87 -27.99 21.07
N ASN A 113 12.80 -28.67 21.48
CA ASN A 113 11.42 -28.27 21.18
C ASN A 113 11.10 -26.83 21.61
N PHE A 114 11.80 -26.32 22.63
CA PHE A 114 11.65 -24.95 23.11
C PHE A 114 12.03 -23.91 22.04
N PHE A 115 13.14 -24.10 21.33
CA PHE A 115 13.58 -23.15 20.29
C PHE A 115 12.66 -23.19 19.06
N ILE A 116 12.19 -24.38 18.68
CA ILE A 116 11.29 -24.56 17.54
C ILE A 116 9.92 -23.94 17.83
N ALA A 117 9.38 -24.12 19.03
CA ALA A 117 8.06 -23.62 19.40
C ALA A 117 7.98 -22.09 19.50
N ASN A 118 9.12 -21.42 19.72
CA ASN A 118 9.17 -19.98 19.92
C ASN A 118 9.83 -19.22 18.75
N ASP A 119 10.11 -19.92 17.64
CA ASP A 119 10.78 -19.35 16.45
C ASP A 119 12.07 -18.59 16.80
N LEU A 120 12.84 -19.15 17.75
CA LEU A 120 14.09 -18.58 18.22
C LEU A 120 15.27 -19.19 17.47
N ASP A 121 16.14 -18.33 16.96
CA ASP A 121 17.41 -18.70 16.36
C ASP A 121 18.59 -18.34 17.27
N PHE A 122 19.70 -19.06 17.11
CA PHE A 122 20.98 -18.64 17.71
C PHE A 122 21.47 -17.41 16.95
N ILE A 123 21.81 -16.33 17.68
CA ILE A 123 22.41 -15.10 17.13
C ILE A 123 23.71 -15.42 16.39
#